data_AF-A0A2V9KVA5-F1
#
_entry.id   AF-A0A2V9KVA5-F1
#
_cell.length_a   1.000
_cell.length_b   1.000
_cell.length_c   1.000
_cell.angle_alpha   90.00
_cell.angle_beta   90.00
_cell.angle_gamma   90.00
#
_symmetry.space_group_name_H-M   'P 1'
#
loop_
_entity.id
_entity.type
_entity.pdbx_description
1 polymer ?
#
loop_
_entity_poly.entity_id
_entity_poly.type
_entity_poly.pdbx_seq_one_letter_code
_entity_poly.pdbx_strand_id
1 'polypeptide(L)'
;MRALRLKAASEEPLMVCGLTLYHGKENPLRVAPLHVYRITLPEPTAGEPGRWNLDVDLGVVARSYALHEFEAESWLVAPGKGLGERKKPAKQSRYLYADITANPDATLTLTDTKGGGQFQFNMGQAALGQELEARAAGVRIEILDPH
;
A
#
# COMPACT_ATOMS: atom_id res chain seq x y z
N MET A 1 32.76 -3.57 2.00
CA MET A 1 32.33 -4.94 1.64
C MET A 1 33.46 -5.92 1.98
N ARG A 2 33.17 -7.00 2.71
CA ARG A 2 34.11 -8.12 2.87
C ARG A 2 33.70 -9.20 1.88
N ALA A 3 34.62 -9.62 1.03
CA ALA A 3 34.37 -10.66 0.04
C ALA A 3 34.80 -12.02 0.60
N LEU A 4 33.98 -13.05 0.39
CA LEU A 4 34.32 -14.44 0.69
C LEU A 4 34.65 -15.15 -0.63
N ARG A 5 35.81 -15.81 -0.72
CA ARG A 5 36.20 -16.61 -1.90
C ARG A 5 36.16 -18.08 -1.53
N LEU A 6 35.30 -18.83 -2.19
CA LEU A 6 35.24 -20.28 -2.10
C LEU A 6 36.12 -20.90 -3.21
N LYS A 7 36.89 -21.93 -2.87
CA LYS A 7 37.66 -22.74 -3.82
C LYS A 7 37.30 -24.20 -3.59
N ALA A 8 37.04 -24.94 -4.66
CA ALA A 8 36.81 -26.37 -4.57
C ALA A 8 38.09 -27.09 -4.10
N ALA A 9 37.93 -28.06 -3.19
CA ALA A 9 39.00 -28.94 -2.72
C ALA A 9 38.77 -30.41 -3.15
N SER A 10 37.59 -30.74 -3.66
CA SER A 10 37.20 -32.04 -4.20
C SER A 10 36.06 -31.85 -5.23
N GLU A 11 35.69 -32.95 -5.91
CA GLU A 11 34.56 -33.03 -6.85
C GLU A 11 33.20 -33.15 -6.14
N GLU A 12 33.16 -33.03 -4.82
CA GLU A 12 31.90 -33.15 -4.07
C GLU A 12 31.05 -31.86 -4.17
N PRO A 13 29.71 -31.99 -4.23
CA PRO A 13 28.83 -30.83 -4.33
C PRO A 13 28.85 -29.99 -3.04
N LEU A 14 29.06 -28.68 -3.20
CA LEU A 14 28.92 -27.68 -2.15
C LEU A 14 27.68 -26.82 -2.41
N MET A 15 26.77 -26.72 -1.45
CA MET A 15 25.67 -25.77 -1.46
C MET A 15 25.99 -24.53 -0.61
N VAL A 16 25.71 -23.34 -1.15
CA VAL A 16 25.80 -22.07 -0.42
C VAL A 16 24.39 -21.52 -0.27
N CYS A 17 23.88 -21.52 0.95
CA CYS A 17 22.58 -20.93 1.29
C CYS A 17 22.79 -19.58 1.95
N GLY A 18 22.32 -18.51 1.31
CA GLY A 18 22.25 -17.19 1.93
C GLY A 18 21.01 -17.10 2.81
N LEU A 19 21.20 -16.85 4.10
CA LEU A 19 20.12 -16.49 5.02
C LEU A 19 20.25 -15.01 5.34
N THR A 20 19.23 -14.23 4.98
CA THR A 20 19.17 -12.82 5.39
C THR A 20 18.82 -12.76 6.88
N LEU A 21 19.72 -12.19 7.67
CA LEU A 21 19.47 -11.95 9.09
C LEU A 21 18.38 -10.88 9.23
N TYR A 22 17.25 -11.29 9.80
CA TYR A 22 16.10 -10.43 10.08
C TYR A 22 16.06 -10.07 11.57
N HIS A 23 15.83 -8.80 11.89
CA HIS A 23 15.82 -8.26 13.26
C HIS A 23 14.47 -7.70 13.71
N GLY A 24 13.39 -7.94 12.95
CA GLY A 24 12.05 -7.53 13.38
C GLY A 24 11.53 -8.39 14.52
N LYS A 25 10.39 -7.99 15.06
CA LYS A 25 9.76 -8.63 16.22
C LYS A 25 8.97 -9.88 15.83
N GLU A 26 8.35 -9.85 14.65
CA GLU A 26 7.54 -10.93 14.12
C GLU A 26 8.38 -11.96 13.36
N ASN A 27 7.82 -13.12 13.05
CA ASN A 27 8.47 -14.06 12.15
C ASN A 27 8.49 -13.48 10.72
N PRO A 28 9.65 -13.41 10.03
CA PRO A 28 9.75 -12.80 8.69
C PRO A 28 8.91 -13.49 7.61
N LEU A 29 8.52 -14.76 7.82
CA LEU A 29 7.64 -15.51 6.91
C LEU A 29 6.16 -15.44 7.31
N ARG A 30 5.83 -14.72 8.40
CA ARG A 30 4.44 -14.48 8.79
C ARG A 30 3.84 -13.44 7.86
N VAL A 31 2.74 -13.81 7.22
CA VAL A 31 1.96 -12.92 6.36
C VAL A 31 0.62 -12.66 7.04
N ALA A 32 0.24 -11.39 7.20
CA ALA A 32 -1.07 -11.03 7.72
C ALA A 32 -2.17 -11.18 6.65
N PRO A 33 -3.46 -11.25 7.02
CA PRO A 33 -4.55 -11.26 6.05
C PRO A 33 -4.48 -10.10 5.05
N LEU A 34 -5.07 -10.30 3.87
CA LEU A 34 -5.24 -9.24 2.88
C LEU A 34 -6.31 -8.27 3.40
N HIS A 35 -5.97 -6.99 3.47
CA HIS A 35 -6.90 -5.93 3.87
C HIS A 35 -6.98 -4.85 2.80
N VAL A 36 -8.16 -4.23 2.66
CA VAL A 36 -8.33 -3.00 1.90
C VAL A 36 -7.93 -1.80 2.76
N TYR A 37 -6.94 -1.05 2.26
CA TYR A 37 -6.51 0.21 2.82
C TYR A 37 -7.08 1.37 2.02
N ARG A 38 -7.62 2.38 2.72
CA ARG A 38 -7.86 3.71 2.18
C ARG A 38 -6.70 4.61 2.51
N ILE A 39 -6.11 5.22 1.48
CA ILE A 39 -5.01 6.17 1.58
C ILE A 39 -5.58 7.56 1.26
N THR A 40 -5.54 8.47 2.24
CA THR A 40 -5.95 9.86 2.10
C THR A 40 -4.76 10.70 1.65
N LEU A 41 -4.79 11.16 0.40
CA LEU A 41 -3.75 11.96 -0.25
C LEU A 41 -3.86 13.45 0.12
N PRO A 42 -2.76 14.22 0.05
CA PRO A 42 -2.77 15.65 0.35
C PRO A 42 -3.67 16.44 -0.62
N GLU A 43 -3.70 16.01 -1.88
CA GLU A 43 -4.43 16.64 -2.98
C GLU A 43 -5.38 15.64 -3.64
N PRO A 44 -6.49 16.11 -4.25
CA PRO A 44 -7.44 15.24 -4.95
C PRO A 44 -6.86 14.74 -6.26
N THR A 45 -5.90 13.82 -6.23
CA THR A 45 -5.09 13.43 -7.40
C THR A 45 -4.95 11.90 -7.52
N ALA A 46 -5.78 11.13 -6.80
CA ALA A 46 -5.74 9.67 -6.82
C ALA A 46 -5.93 9.09 -8.22
N GLY A 47 -6.77 9.73 -9.03
CA GLY A 47 -7.10 9.30 -10.40
C GLY A 47 -6.06 9.67 -11.45
N GLU A 48 -4.97 10.36 -11.09
CA GLU A 48 -3.92 10.73 -12.06
C GLU A 48 -3.06 9.52 -12.44
N PRO A 49 -3.06 9.10 -13.73
CA PRO A 49 -2.28 7.94 -14.16
C PRO A 49 -0.78 8.12 -13.88
N GLY A 50 -0.20 7.11 -13.24
CA GLY A 50 1.23 6.99 -12.97
C GLY A 50 1.79 7.91 -11.88
N ARG A 51 0.96 8.75 -11.22
CA ARG A 51 1.44 9.67 -10.18
C ARG A 51 1.79 8.96 -8.88
N TRP A 52 0.97 8.01 -8.44
CA TRP A 52 1.13 7.36 -7.14
C TRP A 52 1.68 5.96 -7.31
N ASN A 53 2.82 5.69 -6.69
CA ASN A 53 3.42 4.35 -6.63
C ASN A 53 3.41 3.85 -5.18
N LEU A 54 2.97 2.60 -4.99
CA LEU A 54 2.84 1.98 -3.68
C LEU A 54 3.72 0.73 -3.63
N ASP A 55 4.55 0.63 -2.59
CA ASP A 55 5.48 -0.49 -2.40
C ASP A 55 5.51 -0.92 -0.94
N VAL A 56 5.75 -2.21 -0.69
CA VAL A 56 5.87 -2.78 0.65
C VAL A 56 6.97 -3.83 0.65
N ASP A 57 7.82 -3.83 1.68
CA ASP A 57 9.00 -4.70 1.75
C ASP A 57 8.66 -6.15 2.11
N LEU A 58 8.04 -6.38 3.27
CA LEU A 58 7.71 -7.70 3.80
C LEU A 58 6.25 -8.05 3.48
N GLY A 59 5.86 -7.86 2.23
CA GLY A 59 4.48 -8.05 1.81
C GLY A 59 4.30 -7.91 0.31
N VAL A 60 3.04 -7.77 -0.09
CA VAL A 60 2.65 -7.53 -1.47
C VAL A 60 1.51 -6.52 -1.51
N VAL A 61 1.64 -5.53 -2.40
CA VAL A 61 0.51 -4.71 -2.86
C VAL A 61 -0.17 -5.49 -3.99
N ALA A 62 -1.32 -6.09 -3.71
CA ALA A 62 -2.02 -6.91 -4.71
C ALA A 62 -2.61 -6.06 -5.83
N ARG A 63 -3.15 -4.90 -5.49
CA ARG A 63 -3.59 -3.87 -6.45
C ARG A 63 -3.71 -2.51 -5.77
N SER A 64 -3.58 -1.45 -6.57
CA SER A 64 -3.96 -0.09 -6.20
C SER A 64 -4.95 0.47 -7.22
N TYR A 65 -5.94 1.22 -6.75
CA TYR A 65 -6.99 1.76 -7.60
C TYR A 65 -7.61 3.02 -7.00
N ALA A 66 -7.98 3.95 -7.86
CA ALA A 66 -8.76 5.12 -7.46
C ALA A 66 -10.24 4.87 -7.75
N LEU A 67 -11.09 5.22 -6.79
CA LEU A 67 -12.52 5.29 -7.01
C LEU A 67 -12.92 6.73 -7.32
N HIS A 68 -13.98 6.87 -8.10
CA HIS A 68 -14.63 8.15 -8.31
C HIS A 68 -15.18 8.68 -6.98
N GLU A 69 -15.14 10.00 -6.80
CA GLU A 69 -15.79 10.62 -5.66
C GLU A 69 -17.31 10.35 -5.73
N PHE A 70 -17.84 9.68 -4.69
CA PHE A 70 -19.26 9.36 -4.58
C PHE A 70 -19.92 10.29 -3.56
N GLU A 71 -20.90 11.07 -4.02
CA GLU A 71 -21.69 11.97 -3.18
C GLU A 71 -23.08 11.36 -2.94
N ALA A 72 -23.26 10.68 -1.80
CA ALA A 72 -24.48 9.93 -1.50
C ALA A 72 -25.75 10.80 -1.55
N GLU A 73 -25.73 11.99 -0.95
CA GLU A 73 -26.89 12.89 -0.92
C GLU A 73 -27.29 13.37 -2.32
N SER A 74 -26.31 13.75 -3.15
CA SER A 74 -26.57 14.19 -4.52
C SER A 74 -27.03 13.03 -5.41
N TRP A 75 -26.59 11.80 -5.11
CA TRP A 75 -27.09 10.58 -5.74
C TRP A 75 -28.54 10.28 -5.33
N LEU A 76 -28.90 10.41 -4.05
CA LEU A 76 -30.25 10.15 -3.53
C LEU A 76 -31.32 11.08 -4.12
N VAL A 77 -30.96 12.36 -4.34
CA VAL A 77 -31.89 13.37 -4.91
C VAL A 77 -31.80 13.52 -6.42
N ALA A 78 -30.98 12.70 -7.11
CA ALA A 78 -30.78 12.82 -8.54
C ALA A 78 -32.10 12.61 -9.32
N PRO A 79 -32.46 13.49 -10.28
CA PRO A 79 -33.69 13.36 -11.07
C PRO A 79 -33.80 12.05 -11.87
N GLY A 80 -32.68 11.37 -12.11
CA GLY A 80 -32.60 10.08 -12.80
C GLY A 80 -32.26 8.90 -11.89
N LYS A 81 -32.57 8.97 -10.59
CA LYS A 81 -32.34 7.87 -9.65
C LYS A 81 -32.94 6.56 -10.19
N GLY A 82 -32.14 5.49 -10.16
CA GLY A 82 -32.51 4.18 -10.71
C GLY A 82 -32.16 3.94 -12.19
N LEU A 83 -31.66 4.94 -12.93
CA LEU A 83 -31.25 4.80 -14.34
C LEU A 83 -29.75 4.54 -14.53
N GLY A 84 -29.02 4.26 -13.45
CA GLY A 84 -27.57 4.11 -13.44
C GLY A 84 -26.81 5.45 -13.46
N GLU A 85 -25.48 5.36 -13.48
CA GLU A 85 -24.59 6.53 -13.42
C GLU A 85 -24.45 7.19 -14.80
N ARG A 86 -24.64 8.51 -14.86
CA ARG A 86 -24.36 9.28 -16.08
C ARG A 86 -22.86 9.37 -16.29
N LYS A 87 -22.40 9.21 -17.54
CA LYS A 87 -20.99 9.40 -17.92
C LYS A 87 -20.58 10.88 -17.71
N LYS A 88 -20.15 11.22 -16.50
CA LYS A 88 -19.57 12.52 -16.14
C LYS A 88 -18.04 12.43 -16.21
N PRO A 89 -17.32 13.55 -16.41
CA PRO A 89 -15.89 13.58 -16.14
C PRO A 89 -15.67 13.21 -14.66
N ALA A 90 -14.74 12.29 -14.43
CA ALA A 90 -14.36 11.88 -13.09
C ALA A 90 -13.88 13.10 -12.30
N LYS A 91 -14.55 13.47 -11.21
CA LYS A 91 -13.92 14.32 -10.20
C LYS A 91 -12.75 13.55 -9.61
N GLN A 92 -11.59 14.18 -9.56
CA GLN A 92 -10.42 13.54 -8.97
C GLN A 92 -10.67 13.36 -7.45
N SER A 93 -10.45 12.15 -6.95
CA SER A 93 -10.63 11.80 -5.54
C SER A 93 -9.33 12.03 -4.75
N ARG A 94 -9.44 12.32 -3.45
CA ARG A 94 -8.31 12.28 -2.50
C ARG A 94 -8.01 10.86 -2.01
N TYR A 95 -8.87 9.90 -2.31
CA TYR A 95 -8.75 8.55 -1.79
C TYR A 95 -8.19 7.60 -2.85
N LEU A 96 -7.02 7.05 -2.54
CA LEU A 96 -6.45 5.91 -3.23
C LEU A 96 -6.74 4.66 -2.40
N TYR A 97 -7.12 3.56 -3.04
CA TYR A 97 -7.38 2.29 -2.37
C TYR A 97 -6.31 1.28 -2.76
N ALA A 98 -5.94 0.43 -1.83
CA ALA A 98 -4.99 -0.64 -2.08
C ALA A 98 -5.33 -1.90 -1.29
N ASP A 99 -5.23 -3.05 -1.95
CA ASP A 99 -5.36 -4.34 -1.28
C ASP A 99 -3.94 -4.80 -0.93
N ILE A 100 -3.64 -4.89 0.37
CA ILE A 100 -2.28 -5.12 0.86
C ILE A 100 -2.29 -6.28 1.85
N THR A 101 -1.33 -7.19 1.68
CA THR A 101 -1.00 -8.24 2.65
C THR A 101 0.47 -8.08 3.01
N ALA A 102 0.77 -7.92 4.30
CA ALA A 102 2.12 -7.64 4.74
C ALA A 102 2.37 -8.14 6.16
N ASN A 103 3.64 -8.38 6.48
CA ASN A 103 4.08 -8.62 7.84
C ASN A 103 3.80 -7.36 8.71
N PRO A 104 3.45 -7.50 10.01
CA PRO A 104 3.29 -6.34 10.89
C PRO A 104 4.55 -5.48 11.04
N ASP A 105 5.75 -6.02 10.85
CA ASP A 105 6.98 -5.23 10.85
C ASP A 105 7.26 -4.55 9.49
N ALA A 106 6.41 -4.77 8.47
CA ALA A 106 6.61 -4.19 7.15
C ALA A 106 6.49 -2.66 7.14
N THR A 107 7.20 -2.04 6.21
CA THR A 107 7.06 -0.62 5.90
C THR A 107 6.35 -0.45 4.57
N LEU A 108 5.17 0.19 4.60
CA LEU A 108 4.49 0.64 3.39
C LEU A 108 5.06 1.99 2.97
N THR A 109 5.40 2.12 1.69
CA THR A 109 5.92 3.34 1.08
C THR A 109 5.00 3.80 -0.04
N LEU A 110 4.50 5.03 0.08
CA LEU A 110 3.80 5.74 -0.99
C LEU A 110 4.74 6.80 -1.57
N THR A 111 4.90 6.80 -2.89
CA THR A 111 5.72 7.77 -3.62
C THR A 111 4.85 8.59 -4.58
N ASP A 112 4.92 9.91 -4.49
CA ASP A 112 4.41 10.84 -5.51
C ASP A 112 5.50 11.00 -6.59
N THR A 113 5.36 10.29 -7.71
CA THR A 113 6.34 10.30 -8.79
C THR A 113 6.39 11.62 -9.55
N LYS A 114 5.36 12.47 -9.41
CA LYS A 114 5.28 13.78 -10.06
C LYS A 114 5.57 14.93 -9.10
N GLY A 115 5.08 14.84 -7.86
CA GLY A 115 5.28 15.83 -6.80
C GLY A 115 6.56 15.64 -5.99
N GLY A 116 7.22 14.48 -6.10
CA GLY A 116 8.49 14.17 -5.44
C GLY A 116 8.39 13.82 -3.95
N GLY A 117 7.18 13.68 -3.40
CA GLY A 117 6.94 13.30 -2.01
C GLY A 117 7.09 11.79 -1.77
N GLN A 118 7.57 11.41 -0.59
CA GLN A 118 7.62 10.02 -0.14
C GLN A 118 7.07 9.92 1.28
N PHE A 119 6.15 8.98 1.48
CA PHE A 119 5.41 8.79 2.73
C PHE A 119 5.56 7.34 3.18
N GLN A 120 5.88 7.14 4.45
CA GLN A 120 6.13 5.82 5.01
C GLN A 120 5.23 5.53 6.20
N PHE A 121 4.77 4.28 6.30
CA PHE A 121 3.90 3.79 7.38
C PHE A 121 4.49 2.50 7.94
N ASN A 122 4.40 2.33 9.27
CA ASN A 122 4.66 1.04 9.91
C ASN A 122 3.35 0.25 9.94
N MET A 123 3.31 -0.89 9.26
CA MET A 123 2.07 -1.67 9.09
C MET A 123 1.52 -2.22 10.41
N GLY A 124 2.38 -2.47 11.39
CA GLY A 124 1.99 -2.97 12.72
C GLY A 124 1.29 -1.92 13.59
N GLN A 125 1.23 -0.66 13.14
CA GLN A 125 0.49 0.41 13.81
C GLN A 125 -0.89 0.66 13.19
N ALA A 126 -1.18 0.09 12.01
CA ALA A 126 -2.48 0.25 11.38
C ALA A 126 -3.52 -0.62 12.10
N ALA A 127 -4.67 -0.04 12.39
CA ALA A 127 -5.79 -0.73 13.04
C ALA A 127 -7.09 -0.46 12.28
N LEU A 128 -8.05 -1.39 12.39
CA LEU A 128 -9.35 -1.29 11.75
C LEU A 128 -10.09 0.00 12.15
N GLY A 129 -10.50 0.78 11.16
CA GLY A 129 -11.25 2.03 11.35
C GLY A 129 -10.45 3.15 12.03
N GLN A 130 -9.13 3.02 12.15
CA GLN A 130 -8.27 4.06 12.71
C GLN A 130 -7.35 4.63 11.64
N GLU A 131 -7.31 5.96 11.56
CA GLU A 131 -6.36 6.66 10.71
C GLU A 131 -4.95 6.59 11.32
N LEU A 132 -4.00 6.13 10.52
CA LEU A 132 -2.57 6.19 10.79
C LEU A 132 -1.93 7.23 9.88
N GLU A 133 -1.34 8.26 10.46
CA GLU A 133 -0.58 9.25 9.70
C GLU A 133 0.80 8.70 9.29
N ALA A 134 1.25 9.11 8.10
CA ALA A 134 2.60 8.82 7.65
C ALA A 134 3.65 9.45 8.58
N ARG A 135 4.87 8.92 8.53
CA ARG A 135 6.03 9.55 9.19
C ARG A 135 6.24 11.01 8.75
N ALA A 136 5.92 11.32 7.49
CA ALA A 136 5.84 12.67 6.97
C ALA A 136 4.37 13.11 6.93
N ALA A 137 4.07 14.31 7.41
CA ALA A 137 2.70 14.80 7.52
C ALA A 137 1.98 14.90 6.16
N GLY A 138 0.65 14.76 6.19
CA GLY A 138 -0.22 15.06 5.04
C GLY A 138 -0.73 13.86 4.24
N VAL A 139 -0.34 12.64 4.58
CA VAL A 139 -0.96 11.39 4.08
C VAL A 139 -1.34 10.51 5.25
N ARG A 140 -2.52 9.89 5.16
CA ARG A 140 -3.01 8.94 6.16
C ARG A 140 -3.44 7.64 5.50
N ILE A 141 -3.38 6.55 6.24
CA ILE A 141 -3.99 5.27 5.85
C ILE A 141 -5.01 4.80 6.88
N GLU A 142 -5.99 4.04 6.44
CA GLU A 142 -6.99 3.41 7.29
C GLU A 142 -7.34 2.04 6.71
N ILE A 143 -7.51 1.04 7.57
CA ILE A 143 -8.02 -0.28 7.18
C ILE A 143 -9.55 -0.20 7.16
N LEU A 144 -10.17 -0.59 6.04
CA LEU A 144 -11.61 -0.50 5.84
C LEU A 144 -12.38 -1.79 6.13
N ASP A 145 -11.76 -2.96 5.97
CA ASP A 145 -12.49 -4.23 6.07
C ASP A 145 -12.72 -4.67 7.51
N PRO A 146 -13.99 -4.77 7.97
CA PRO A 146 -14.32 -5.53 9.16
C PRO A 146 -14.36 -7.01 8.75
N HIS A 147 -13.33 -7.78 9.09
CA HIS A 147 -13.50 -9.24 9.07
C HIS A 147 -14.51 -9.67 10.13
#